data_AF-A0AAI9PPE6-F1
#
_entry.id   AF-A0AAI9PPE6-F1
#
_cell.length_a   1.000
_cell.length_b   1.000
_cell.length_c   1.000
_cell.angle_alpha   90.00
_cell.angle_beta   90.00
_cell.angle_gamma   90.00
#
_symmetry.space_group_name_H-M   'P 1'
#
loop_
_entity.id
_entity.type
_entity.pdbx_description
1 polymer ?
#
loop_
_entity_poly.entity_id
_entity_poly.type
_entity_poly.pdbx_seq_one_letter_code
_entity_poly.pdbx_strand_id
1 'polypeptide(L)'
;MELKTGRSIAGNMLLRDARHVTRRMLAAIAAGSAREDLLLRRIVEDKDEHQVDIAKDFYVHAENKDRVAGLIEELKEQSLTAADVKALRAGRMDRDARLELIHTVIPNRLGITLAEREGYSPGAVWSLLRQKPMVLRHQYYMMWLCMDWIRNGGYENVDPQKISNDLIDRDYILTASSFHGLVSGEGRVNEAYQDIMSQLAKPPRRLGLTAFALE
;
A
#
# COMPACT_ATOMS: atom_id res chain seq x y z
N MET A 1 -10.90 8.04 -5.45
CA MET A 1 -11.33 9.36 -4.93
C MET A 1 -10.21 10.39 -5.06
N GLU A 2 -9.03 10.15 -4.49
CA GLU A 2 -7.88 11.08 -4.54
C GLU A 2 -7.48 11.47 -5.98
N LEU A 3 -7.43 10.52 -6.91
CA LEU A 3 -7.10 10.77 -8.32
C LEU A 3 -8.13 11.67 -9.03
N LYS A 4 -9.38 11.69 -8.57
CA LYS A 4 -10.44 12.54 -9.13
C LYS A 4 -10.47 13.92 -8.46
N THR A 5 -10.12 14.00 -7.18
CA THR A 5 -10.30 15.22 -6.37
C THR A 5 -9.02 16.01 -6.16
N GLY A 6 -7.85 15.42 -6.41
CA GLY A 6 -6.55 16.03 -6.13
C GLY A 6 -6.29 16.27 -4.65
N ARG A 7 -7.02 15.57 -3.76
CA ARG A 7 -6.94 15.75 -2.30
C ARG A 7 -6.68 14.42 -1.62
N SER A 8 -5.80 14.42 -0.63
CA SER A 8 -5.55 13.25 0.20
C SER A 8 -6.81 12.87 0.99
N ILE A 9 -7.06 11.56 1.10
CA ILE A 9 -8.12 10.99 1.94
C ILE A 9 -7.54 10.36 3.22
N ALA A 10 -6.25 10.56 3.47
CA ALA A 10 -5.60 10.09 4.69
C ALA A 10 -6.36 10.62 5.92
N GLY A 11 -6.58 9.74 6.90
CA GLY A 11 -7.43 10.03 8.06
C GLY A 11 -8.95 10.01 7.80
N ASN A 12 -9.41 9.85 6.55
CA ASN A 12 -10.82 9.89 6.15
C ASN A 12 -11.17 8.76 5.17
N MET A 13 -10.68 7.55 5.44
CA MET A 13 -10.82 6.42 4.52
C MET A 13 -12.22 5.78 4.53
N LEU A 14 -13.00 6.00 5.59
CA LEU A 14 -14.39 5.56 5.65
C LEU A 14 -15.31 6.57 4.95
N LEU A 15 -16.21 6.04 4.12
CA LEU A 15 -17.37 6.78 3.63
C LEU A 15 -18.17 7.34 4.82
N ARG A 16 -18.81 8.49 4.60
CA ARG A 16 -19.52 9.21 5.67
C ARG A 16 -20.55 8.33 6.38
N ASP A 17 -21.33 7.59 5.61
CA ASP A 17 -22.38 6.72 6.14
C ASP A 17 -21.79 5.53 6.89
N ALA A 18 -20.72 4.92 6.36
CA ALA A 18 -19.98 3.85 7.02
C ALA A 18 -19.41 4.32 8.38
N ARG A 19 -18.93 5.57 8.47
CA ARG A 19 -18.41 6.13 9.72
C ARG A 19 -19.47 6.20 10.82
N HIS A 20 -20.72 6.51 10.47
CA HIS A 20 -21.82 6.52 11.43
C HIS A 20 -22.11 5.12 11.95
N VAL A 21 -22.17 4.14 11.04
CA VAL A 21 -22.39 2.72 11.38
C VAL A 21 -21.26 2.21 12.28
N THR A 22 -19.99 2.39 11.90
CA THR A 22 -18.84 1.94 12.68
C THR A 22 -18.80 2.57 14.08
N ARG A 23 -19.05 3.88 14.20
CA ARG A 23 -19.09 4.55 15.51
C ARG A 23 -20.19 4.00 16.41
N ARG A 24 -21.37 3.73 15.85
CA ARG A 24 -22.48 3.12 16.59
C ARG A 24 -22.10 1.73 17.11
N MET A 25 -21.50 0.89 16.26
CA MET A 25 -21.04 -0.44 16.64
C MET A 25 -19.97 -0.38 17.75
N LEU A 26 -18.97 0.49 17.60
CA LEU A 26 -17.94 0.66 18.63
C LEU A 26 -18.50 1.14 19.97
N ALA A 27 -19.50 2.04 19.95
CA ALA A 27 -20.18 2.49 21.15
C ALA A 27 -20.95 1.34 21.83
N ALA A 28 -21.65 0.50 21.05
CA ALA A 28 -22.35 -0.68 21.58
C ALA A 28 -21.37 -1.70 22.20
N ILE A 29 -20.20 -1.92 21.57
CA ILE A 29 -19.15 -2.77 22.13
C ILE A 29 -18.62 -2.20 23.45
N ALA A 30 -18.29 -0.90 23.48
CA ALA A 30 -17.77 -0.25 24.67
C ALA A 30 -18.78 -0.24 25.84
N ALA A 31 -20.08 -0.16 25.54
CA ALA A 31 -21.15 -0.22 26.51
C ALA A 31 -21.51 -1.64 26.97
N GLY A 32 -20.90 -2.69 26.39
CA GLY A 32 -21.26 -4.08 26.65
C GLY A 32 -22.60 -4.53 26.04
N SER A 33 -23.23 -3.68 25.21
CA SER A 33 -24.52 -3.94 24.55
C SER A 33 -24.37 -4.44 23.10
N ALA A 34 -23.20 -4.98 22.74
CA ALA A 34 -22.92 -5.48 21.39
C ALA A 34 -23.95 -6.50 20.87
N ARG A 35 -24.57 -7.28 21.76
CA ARG A 35 -25.61 -8.28 21.41
C ARG A 35 -26.99 -7.66 21.13
N GLU A 36 -27.19 -6.40 21.48
CA GLU A 36 -28.44 -5.66 21.28
C GLU A 36 -28.40 -4.84 19.97
N ASP A 37 -27.22 -4.53 19.42
CA ASP A 37 -27.11 -3.92 18.10
C ASP A 37 -27.35 -4.99 17.01
N LEU A 38 -28.40 -4.80 16.22
CA LEU A 38 -28.84 -5.74 15.18
C LEU A 38 -27.76 -6.03 14.13
N LEU A 39 -26.87 -5.08 13.81
CA LEU A 39 -25.80 -5.32 12.83
C LEU A 39 -24.69 -6.15 13.43
N LEU A 40 -24.26 -5.84 14.66
CA LEU A 40 -23.26 -6.66 15.36
C LEU A 40 -23.77 -8.07 15.60
N ARG A 41 -25.04 -8.19 16.00
CA ARG A 41 -25.69 -9.48 16.19
C ARG A 41 -25.71 -10.28 14.89
N ARG A 42 -26.10 -9.68 13.76
CA ARG A 42 -26.06 -10.34 12.44
C ARG A 42 -24.65 -10.79 12.08
N ILE A 43 -23.63 -9.94 12.27
CA ILE A 43 -22.24 -10.30 11.97
C ILE A 43 -21.77 -11.50 12.83
N VAL A 44 -22.19 -11.55 14.09
CA VAL A 44 -21.82 -12.64 15.01
C VAL A 44 -22.59 -13.93 14.71
N GLU A 45 -23.88 -13.82 14.40
CA GLU A 45 -24.75 -14.97 14.09
C GLU A 45 -24.47 -15.57 12.72
N ASP A 46 -24.01 -14.75 11.77
CA ASP A 46 -23.77 -15.13 10.37
C ASP A 46 -22.28 -15.04 9.98
N LYS A 47 -21.42 -15.38 10.94
CA LYS A 47 -19.97 -15.26 10.81
C LYS A 47 -19.44 -16.05 9.61
N ASP A 48 -19.97 -17.25 9.38
CA ASP A 48 -19.45 -18.15 8.36
C ASP A 48 -19.79 -17.65 6.94
N GLU A 49 -21.00 -17.12 6.71
CA GLU A 49 -21.37 -16.53 5.42
C GLU A 49 -20.51 -15.29 5.12
N HIS A 50 -20.32 -14.42 6.10
CA HIS A 50 -19.44 -13.25 5.96
C HIS A 50 -17.97 -13.63 5.71
N GLN A 51 -17.48 -14.69 6.34
CA GLN A 51 -16.13 -15.19 6.08
C GLN A 51 -16.00 -15.76 4.66
N VAL A 52 -17.02 -16.45 4.16
CA VAL A 52 -17.05 -16.96 2.78
C VAL A 52 -17.04 -15.82 1.77
N ASP A 53 -17.77 -14.74 2.02
CA ASP A 53 -17.79 -13.60 1.10
C ASP A 53 -16.46 -12.82 1.10
N ILE A 54 -15.86 -12.58 2.27
CA ILE A 54 -14.50 -12.02 2.34
C ILE A 54 -13.50 -12.96 1.67
N ALA A 55 -13.64 -14.27 1.85
CA ALA A 55 -12.76 -15.25 1.23
C ALA A 55 -12.78 -15.19 -0.30
N LYS A 56 -13.94 -14.95 -0.92
CA LYS A 56 -14.04 -14.83 -2.39
C LYS A 56 -13.21 -13.66 -2.93
N ASP A 57 -13.18 -12.54 -2.20
CA ASP A 57 -12.48 -11.33 -2.66
C ASP A 57 -10.96 -11.40 -2.42
N PHE A 58 -10.52 -12.06 -1.35
CA PHE A 58 -9.11 -12.05 -0.93
C PHE A 58 -8.33 -13.35 -1.23
N TYR A 59 -9.02 -14.49 -1.42
CA TYR A 59 -8.38 -15.80 -1.63
C TYR A 59 -8.38 -16.28 -3.10
N VAL A 60 -8.40 -15.36 -4.05
CA VAL A 60 -8.05 -15.62 -5.46
C VAL A 60 -6.52 -15.76 -5.62
N HIS A 61 -5.94 -16.75 -4.95
CA HIS A 61 -4.51 -16.85 -4.71
C HIS A 61 -3.64 -16.83 -5.99
N ALA A 62 -4.06 -17.57 -7.02
CA ALA A 62 -3.35 -17.62 -8.30
C ALA A 62 -3.36 -16.24 -8.99
N GLU A 63 -4.52 -15.59 -9.05
CA GLU A 63 -4.63 -14.25 -9.64
C GLU A 63 -3.81 -13.21 -8.87
N ASN A 64 -3.81 -13.31 -7.54
CA ASN A 64 -3.01 -12.43 -6.69
C ASN A 64 -1.52 -12.61 -6.96
N LYS A 65 -1.07 -13.86 -7.12
CA LYS A 65 0.30 -14.16 -7.56
C LYS A 65 0.56 -13.50 -8.91
N ASP A 66 -0.23 -13.79 -9.94
CA ASP A 66 -0.03 -13.24 -11.29
C ASP A 66 0.01 -11.70 -11.31
N ARG A 67 -0.85 -11.03 -10.54
CA ARG A 67 -0.81 -9.57 -10.37
C ARG A 67 0.51 -9.09 -9.78
N VAL A 68 1.02 -9.76 -8.74
CA VAL A 68 2.31 -9.42 -8.13
C VAL A 68 3.47 -9.72 -9.08
N ALA A 69 3.41 -10.79 -9.89
CA ALA A 69 4.37 -11.04 -10.97
C ALA A 69 4.45 -9.84 -11.91
N GLY A 70 3.29 -9.40 -12.42
CA GLY A 70 3.22 -8.27 -13.35
C GLY A 70 3.82 -7.01 -12.76
N LEU A 71 3.58 -6.74 -11.48
CA LEU A 71 4.18 -5.60 -10.78
C LEU A 71 5.69 -5.72 -10.61
N ILE A 72 6.19 -6.92 -10.30
CA ILE A 72 7.64 -7.17 -10.18
C ILE A 72 8.34 -6.98 -11.52
N GLU A 73 7.77 -7.49 -12.61
CA GLU A 73 8.34 -7.31 -13.95
C GLU A 73 8.30 -5.84 -14.38
N GLU A 74 7.17 -5.16 -14.20
CA GLU A 74 7.07 -3.73 -14.48
C GLU A 74 8.10 -2.92 -13.67
N LEU A 75 8.37 -3.34 -12.43
CA LEU A 75 9.41 -2.73 -11.60
C LEU A 75 10.82 -2.92 -12.15
N LYS A 76 11.15 -4.15 -12.55
CA LYS A 76 12.45 -4.48 -13.13
C LYS A 76 12.70 -3.74 -14.44
N GLU A 77 11.64 -3.48 -15.21
CA GLU A 77 11.75 -2.78 -16.50
C GLU A 77 11.79 -1.26 -16.34
N GLN A 78 10.95 -0.69 -15.46
CA GLN A 78 10.73 0.76 -15.41
C GLN A 78 11.43 1.47 -14.26
N SER A 79 11.91 0.75 -13.25
CA SER A 79 12.28 1.35 -11.95
C SER A 79 13.61 0.86 -11.38
N LEU A 80 14.09 -0.31 -11.79
CA LEU A 80 15.34 -0.87 -11.33
C LEU A 80 16.28 -1.10 -12.52
N THR A 81 17.56 -0.78 -12.36
CA THR A 81 18.55 -1.21 -13.35
C THR A 81 18.88 -2.70 -13.17
N ALA A 82 19.44 -3.34 -14.19
CA ALA A 82 19.97 -4.70 -14.06
C ALA A 82 21.02 -4.82 -12.92
N ALA A 83 21.77 -3.74 -12.68
CA ALA A 83 22.72 -3.66 -11.56
C ALA A 83 22.00 -3.65 -10.20
N ASP A 84 20.91 -2.90 -10.07
CA ASP A 84 20.09 -2.86 -8.84
C ASP A 84 19.49 -4.23 -8.53
N VAL A 85 18.89 -4.89 -9.53
CA VAL A 85 18.33 -6.24 -9.37
C VAL A 85 19.41 -7.22 -8.94
N LYS A 86 20.60 -7.16 -9.55
CA LYS A 86 21.75 -7.99 -9.17
C LYS A 86 22.26 -7.67 -7.77
N ALA A 87 22.26 -6.40 -7.36
CA ALA A 87 22.67 -5.98 -6.02
C ALA A 87 21.68 -6.46 -4.94
N LEU A 88 20.37 -6.36 -5.20
CA LEU A 88 19.32 -6.87 -4.32
C LEU A 88 19.42 -8.37 -4.11
N ARG A 89 19.47 -9.15 -5.20
CA ARG A 89 19.59 -10.62 -5.15
C ARG A 89 20.87 -11.09 -4.44
N ALA A 90 21.95 -10.33 -4.57
CA ALA A 90 23.21 -10.61 -3.91
C ALA A 90 23.28 -10.10 -2.45
N GLY A 91 22.24 -9.44 -1.95
CA GLY A 91 22.24 -8.80 -0.62
C GLY A 91 23.24 -7.66 -0.46
N ARG A 92 23.71 -7.07 -1.58
CA ARG A 92 24.69 -5.98 -1.60
C ARG A 92 24.06 -4.59 -1.53
N MET A 93 22.75 -4.50 -1.76
CA MET A 93 21.98 -3.28 -1.52
C MET A 93 21.45 -3.32 -0.09
N ASP A 94 21.97 -2.46 0.77
CA ASP A 94 21.52 -2.35 2.15
C ASP A 94 20.12 -1.70 2.25
N ARG A 95 19.59 -1.65 3.47
CA ARG A 95 18.25 -1.11 3.74
C ARG A 95 18.15 0.37 3.37
N ASP A 96 19.17 1.18 3.66
CA ASP A 96 19.11 2.62 3.43
C ASP A 96 19.18 2.95 1.94
N ALA A 97 20.04 2.26 1.18
CA ALA A 97 20.11 2.36 -0.28
C ALA A 97 18.78 1.94 -0.93
N ARG A 98 18.16 0.85 -0.44
CA ARG A 98 16.83 0.41 -0.89
C ARG A 98 15.79 1.51 -0.65
N LEU A 99 15.71 2.02 0.57
CA LEU A 99 14.75 3.05 0.95
C LEU A 99 14.95 4.36 0.19
N GLU A 100 16.20 4.74 -0.09
CA GLU A 100 16.53 5.91 -0.89
C GLU A 100 16.07 5.77 -2.34
N LEU A 101 16.21 4.57 -2.92
CA LEU A 101 15.70 4.28 -4.25
C LEU A 101 14.16 4.40 -4.30
N ILE A 102 13.46 3.82 -3.31
CA ILE A 102 12.00 3.95 -3.18
C ILE A 102 11.59 5.42 -3.09
N HIS A 103 12.26 6.19 -2.23
CA HIS A 103 11.99 7.62 -2.05
C HIS A 103 12.13 8.42 -3.35
N THR A 104 13.06 8.01 -4.19
CA THR A 104 13.41 8.76 -5.39
C THR A 104 12.53 8.35 -6.57
N VAL A 105 12.34 7.06 -6.81
CA VAL A 105 11.62 6.58 -7.99
C VAL A 105 10.12 6.86 -7.88
N ILE A 106 9.50 6.55 -6.74
CA ILE A 106 8.04 6.51 -6.63
C ILE A 106 7.37 7.88 -6.81
N PRO A 107 7.81 8.97 -6.15
CA PRO A 107 7.18 10.28 -6.34
C PRO A 107 7.27 10.78 -7.78
N ASN A 108 8.37 10.48 -8.48
CA ASN A 108 8.55 10.90 -9.86
C ASN A 108 7.64 10.11 -10.80
N ARG A 109 7.62 8.77 -10.69
CA ARG A 109 6.74 7.91 -11.52
C ARG A 109 5.26 8.22 -11.30
N LEU A 110 4.86 8.37 -10.04
CA LEU A 110 3.49 8.78 -9.71
C LEU A 110 3.21 10.20 -10.23
N GLY A 111 4.18 11.10 -10.18
CA GLY A 111 4.04 12.45 -10.72
C GLY A 111 3.82 12.49 -12.22
N ILE A 112 4.57 11.69 -12.99
CA ILE A 112 4.39 11.51 -14.44
C ILE A 112 3.01 10.95 -14.73
N THR A 113 2.61 9.88 -14.03
CA THR A 113 1.28 9.26 -14.19
C THR A 113 0.16 10.27 -13.97
N LEU A 114 0.25 11.07 -12.89
CA LEU A 114 -0.75 12.10 -12.58
C LEU A 114 -0.76 13.23 -13.63
N ALA A 115 0.39 13.62 -14.17
CA ALA A 115 0.47 14.67 -15.17
C ALA A 115 -0.07 14.20 -16.54
N GLU A 116 0.37 13.04 -17.00
CA GLU A 116 0.10 12.55 -18.36
C GLU A 116 -1.27 11.87 -18.49
N ARG A 117 -1.65 11.03 -17.51
CA ARG A 117 -2.89 10.25 -17.59
C ARG A 117 -4.07 10.97 -16.98
N GLU A 118 -3.83 11.72 -15.91
CA GLU A 118 -4.89 12.39 -15.14
C GLU A 118 -4.94 13.91 -15.40
N GLY A 119 -4.00 14.46 -16.18
CA GLY A 119 -4.00 15.86 -16.60
C GLY A 119 -3.67 16.88 -15.51
N TYR A 120 -3.03 16.45 -14.41
CA TYR A 120 -2.67 17.36 -13.31
C TYR A 120 -1.51 18.28 -13.70
N SER A 121 -1.61 19.55 -13.32
CA SER A 121 -0.45 20.46 -13.44
C SER A 121 0.68 20.01 -12.50
N PRO A 122 1.96 20.30 -12.83
CA PRO A 122 3.08 19.99 -11.95
C PRO A 122 2.88 20.50 -10.52
N GLY A 123 2.35 21.72 -10.37
CA GLY A 123 2.04 22.29 -9.05
C GLY A 123 1.03 21.46 -8.26
N ALA A 124 -0.04 21.02 -8.93
CA ALA A 124 -1.09 20.20 -8.32
C ALA A 124 -0.58 18.80 -7.93
N VAL A 125 0.21 18.16 -8.79
CA VAL A 125 0.87 16.87 -8.50
C VAL A 125 1.68 16.96 -7.21
N TRP A 126 2.61 17.92 -7.13
CA TRP A 126 3.49 18.04 -5.97
C TRP A 126 2.76 18.50 -4.71
N SER A 127 1.69 19.29 -4.87
CA SER A 127 0.79 19.62 -3.76
C SER A 127 0.11 18.36 -3.20
N LEU A 128 -0.43 17.52 -4.07
CA LEU A 128 -1.06 16.26 -3.69
C LEU A 128 -0.05 15.33 -3.00
N LEU A 129 1.13 15.09 -3.60
CA LEU A 129 2.15 14.20 -3.01
C LEU A 129 2.61 14.65 -1.62
N ARG A 130 2.71 15.96 -1.36
CA ARG A 130 3.04 16.50 -0.02
C ARG A 130 1.96 16.26 1.01
N GLN A 131 0.70 16.15 0.60
CA GLN A 131 -0.40 15.75 1.47
C GLN A 131 -0.35 14.27 1.84
N LYS A 132 0.62 13.51 1.28
CA LYS A 132 0.81 12.08 1.50
C LYS A 132 -0.51 11.37 1.22
N PRO A 133 -0.91 11.23 -0.05
CA PRO A 133 -2.15 10.57 -0.41
C PRO A 133 -2.03 9.05 -0.23
N MET A 134 -3.15 8.35 -0.10
CA MET A 134 -3.17 6.89 -0.04
C MET A 134 -2.48 6.27 -1.24
N VAL A 135 -2.67 6.82 -2.45
CA VAL A 135 -1.98 6.32 -3.64
C VAL A 135 -0.44 6.36 -3.49
N LEU A 136 0.12 7.37 -2.83
CA LEU A 136 1.57 7.41 -2.57
C LEU A 136 2.00 6.34 -1.57
N ARG A 137 1.24 6.15 -0.48
CA ARG A 137 1.51 5.09 0.50
C ARG A 137 1.48 3.71 -0.13
N HIS A 138 0.46 3.46 -0.96
CA HIS A 138 0.30 2.23 -1.71
C HIS A 138 1.52 1.99 -2.61
N GLN A 139 1.93 2.98 -3.39
CA GLN A 139 3.08 2.84 -4.29
C GLN A 139 4.41 2.60 -3.54
N TYR A 140 4.63 3.27 -2.40
CA TYR A 140 5.79 2.98 -1.56
C TYR A 140 5.77 1.54 -1.04
N TYR A 141 4.62 1.05 -0.57
CA TYR A 141 4.51 -0.32 -0.08
C TYR A 141 4.74 -1.34 -1.19
N MET A 142 4.12 -1.15 -2.36
CA MET A 142 4.29 -2.10 -3.46
C MET A 142 5.73 -2.19 -3.92
N MET A 143 6.44 -1.06 -4.02
CA MET A 143 7.87 -1.04 -4.31
C MET A 143 8.67 -1.78 -3.23
N TRP A 144 8.41 -1.50 -1.96
CA TRP A 144 9.06 -2.17 -0.83
C TRP A 144 8.87 -3.69 -0.90
N LEU A 145 7.64 -4.15 -1.10
CA LEU A 145 7.27 -5.56 -1.16
C LEU A 145 7.94 -6.25 -2.36
N CYS A 146 7.93 -5.62 -3.53
CA CYS A 146 8.58 -6.17 -4.72
C CYS A 146 10.10 -6.29 -4.53
N MET A 147 10.75 -5.29 -3.94
CA MET A 147 12.19 -5.35 -3.66
C MET A 147 12.53 -6.42 -2.61
N ASP A 148 11.67 -6.61 -1.61
CA ASP A 148 11.79 -7.71 -0.64
C ASP A 148 11.69 -9.08 -1.33
N TRP A 149 10.72 -9.25 -2.24
CA TRP A 149 10.59 -10.47 -3.04
C TRP A 149 11.79 -10.74 -3.94
N ILE A 150 12.29 -9.72 -4.63
CA ILE A 150 13.48 -9.82 -5.50
C ILE A 150 14.71 -10.20 -4.67
N ARG A 151 14.91 -9.56 -3.52
CA ARG A 151 16.04 -9.83 -2.61
C ARG A 151 16.02 -11.27 -2.12
N ASN A 152 14.85 -11.77 -1.73
CA ASN A 152 14.71 -13.11 -1.17
C ASN A 152 14.65 -14.21 -2.25
N GLY A 153 14.72 -13.86 -3.54
CA GLY A 153 14.74 -14.80 -4.67
C GLY A 153 13.53 -15.74 -4.73
N GLY A 154 12.42 -15.33 -4.12
CA GLY A 154 11.38 -16.26 -3.69
C GLY A 154 10.09 -16.20 -4.50
N TYR A 155 9.80 -15.09 -5.19
CA TYR A 155 8.45 -14.86 -5.73
C TYR A 155 7.97 -16.00 -6.67
N GLU A 156 8.83 -16.51 -7.54
CA GLU A 156 8.49 -17.54 -8.52
C GLU A 156 8.03 -18.84 -7.84
N ASN A 157 8.69 -19.20 -6.73
CA ASN A 157 8.45 -20.46 -6.01
C ASN A 157 7.59 -20.30 -4.74
N VAL A 158 7.19 -19.07 -4.40
CA VAL A 158 6.37 -18.81 -3.22
C VAL A 158 4.96 -19.35 -3.43
N ASP A 159 4.42 -19.92 -2.35
CA ASP A 159 3.02 -20.32 -2.26
C ASP A 159 2.09 -19.13 -2.54
N PRO A 160 1.18 -19.24 -3.53
CA PRO A 160 0.15 -18.23 -3.81
C PRO A 160 -0.63 -17.76 -2.56
N GLN A 161 -0.82 -18.63 -1.56
CA GLN A 161 -1.48 -18.28 -0.31
C GLN A 161 -0.66 -17.26 0.48
N LYS A 162 0.67 -17.43 0.55
CA LYS A 162 1.56 -16.48 1.24
C LYS A 162 1.53 -15.10 0.59
N ILE A 163 1.43 -15.03 -0.73
CA ILE A 163 1.30 -13.75 -1.45
C ILE A 163 -0.02 -13.07 -1.10
N SER A 164 -1.10 -13.84 -1.00
CA SER A 164 -2.40 -13.28 -0.61
C SER A 164 -2.36 -12.73 0.81
N ASN A 165 -1.68 -13.40 1.73
CA ASN A 165 -1.46 -12.90 3.10
C ASN A 165 -0.66 -11.58 3.08
N ASP A 166 0.43 -11.50 2.33
CA ASP A 166 1.21 -10.26 2.18
C ASP A 166 0.39 -9.09 1.61
N LEU A 167 -0.61 -9.38 0.75
CA LEU A 167 -1.54 -8.39 0.23
C LEU A 167 -2.61 -7.98 1.24
N ILE A 168 -2.98 -8.84 2.18
CA ILE A 168 -3.85 -8.48 3.31
C ILE A 168 -3.07 -7.61 4.30
N ASP A 169 -1.82 -7.99 4.61
CA ASP A 169 -0.93 -7.21 5.48
C ASP A 169 -0.68 -5.82 4.93
N ARG A 170 -0.59 -5.67 3.60
CA ARG A 170 -0.58 -4.37 2.92
C ARG A 170 -1.73 -3.49 3.40
N ASP A 171 -2.96 -3.99 3.31
CA ASP A 171 -4.15 -3.18 3.59
C ASP A 171 -4.16 -2.74 5.05
N TYR A 172 -3.66 -3.61 5.95
CA TYR A 172 -3.44 -3.27 7.35
C TYR A 172 -2.37 -2.18 7.55
N ILE A 173 -1.22 -2.28 6.88
CA ILE A 173 -0.12 -1.31 6.93
C ILE A 173 -0.53 0.04 6.33
N LEU A 174 -1.21 0.04 5.18
CA LEU A 174 -1.69 1.25 4.50
C LEU A 174 -2.75 1.97 5.35
N THR A 175 -3.61 1.21 6.01
CA THR A 175 -4.57 1.73 6.96
C THR A 175 -3.86 2.37 8.15
N ALA A 176 -2.97 1.62 8.80
CA ALA A 176 -2.19 2.08 9.94
C ALA A 176 -1.38 3.35 9.65
N SER A 177 -0.73 3.43 8.49
CA SER A 177 0.09 4.58 8.06
C SER A 177 -0.73 5.82 7.67
N SER A 178 -2.05 5.69 7.60
CA SER A 178 -2.99 6.81 7.45
C SER A 178 -3.58 7.28 8.78
N PHE A 179 -3.29 6.58 9.88
CA PHE A 179 -3.77 6.84 11.23
C PHE A 179 -2.62 6.81 12.26
N HIS A 180 -2.92 6.50 13.52
CA HIS A 180 -2.02 6.70 14.67
C HIS A 180 -1.05 5.54 14.95
N GLY A 181 -0.98 4.51 14.12
CA GLY A 181 -0.07 3.38 14.40
C GLY A 181 -0.54 2.04 13.86
N LEU A 182 0.39 1.08 13.93
CA LEU A 182 0.19 -0.32 13.62
C LEU A 182 0.24 -1.13 14.93
N VAL A 183 -0.68 -2.09 15.09
CA VAL A 183 -0.63 -3.06 16.20
C VAL A 183 -0.39 -4.44 15.60
N SER A 184 0.88 -4.84 15.49
CA SER A 184 1.24 -6.17 14.98
C SER A 184 2.39 -6.75 15.81
N GLY A 185 2.33 -8.06 16.05
CA GLY A 185 3.46 -8.83 16.61
C GLY A 185 4.43 -9.35 15.55
N GLU A 186 4.10 -9.19 14.26
CA GLU A 186 4.90 -9.71 13.17
C GLU A 186 6.04 -8.77 12.81
N GLY A 187 7.28 -9.28 12.83
CA GLY A 187 8.48 -8.48 12.58
C GLY A 187 8.49 -7.83 11.19
N ARG A 188 8.10 -8.58 10.16
CA ARG A 188 8.08 -8.10 8.77
C ARG A 188 7.07 -6.99 8.53
N VAL A 189 5.86 -7.13 9.08
CA VAL A 189 4.79 -6.11 8.99
C VAL A 189 5.24 -4.83 9.70
N ASN A 190 5.88 -4.95 10.86
CA ASN A 190 6.46 -3.81 11.56
C ASN A 190 7.60 -3.15 10.78
N GLU A 191 8.53 -3.91 10.19
CA GLU A 191 9.60 -3.38 9.36
C GLU A 191 9.03 -2.61 8.17
N ALA A 192 8.09 -3.21 7.43
CA ALA A 192 7.40 -2.56 6.32
C ALA A 192 6.75 -1.24 6.76
N TYR A 193 5.99 -1.25 7.87
CA TYR A 193 5.35 -0.04 8.39
C TYR A 193 6.37 1.05 8.74
N GLN A 194 7.44 0.72 9.45
CA GLN A 194 8.48 1.70 9.81
C GLN A 194 9.19 2.26 8.58
N ASP A 195 9.49 1.40 7.60
CA ASP A 195 10.09 1.79 6.33
C ASP A 195 9.18 2.79 5.60
N ILE A 196 7.89 2.50 5.47
CA ILE A 196 6.92 3.40 4.84
C ILE A 196 6.78 4.71 5.61
N MET A 197 6.70 4.68 6.94
CA MET A 197 6.64 5.90 7.74
C MET A 197 7.90 6.76 7.58
N SER A 198 9.08 6.14 7.44
CA SER A 198 10.33 6.85 7.15
C SER A 198 10.31 7.54 5.79
N GLN A 199 9.68 6.93 4.78
CA GLN A 199 9.50 7.55 3.45
C GLN A 199 8.53 8.73 3.53
N LEU A 200 7.45 8.56 4.29
CA LEU A 200 6.44 9.60 4.48
C LEU A 200 6.94 10.76 5.34
N ALA A 201 7.92 10.56 6.21
CA ALA A 201 8.51 11.63 7.02
C ALA A 201 9.30 12.63 6.17
N LYS A 202 9.85 12.17 5.04
CA LYS A 202 10.67 12.97 4.12
C LYS A 202 9.77 13.69 3.09
N PRO A 203 10.14 14.91 2.65
CA PRO A 203 9.43 15.58 1.57
C PRO A 203 9.68 14.85 0.23
N PRO A 204 8.67 14.65 -0.63
CA PRO A 204 8.84 14.00 -1.93
C PRO A 204 9.92 14.71 -2.75
N ARG A 205 10.89 13.94 -3.28
CA ARG A 205 11.97 14.51 -4.10
C ARG A 205 11.47 14.84 -5.49
N ARG A 206 11.69 16.08 -5.90
CA ARG A 206 11.55 16.53 -7.27
C ARG A 206 12.84 16.19 -8.01
N LEU A 207 12.84 15.14 -8.82
CA LEU A 207 13.71 15.18 -9.98
C LEU A 207 13.03 16.12 -10.99
N GLY A 208 13.79 17.00 -11.64
CA GLY A 208 13.20 17.92 -12.62
C GLY A 208 12.34 17.13 -13.60
N LEU A 209 11.10 17.56 -13.85
CA LEU A 209 10.20 16.87 -14.78
C LEU A 209 10.77 16.80 -16.21
N THR A 210 11.79 17.62 -16.50
CA THR A 210 12.61 17.53 -17.72
C THR A 210 13.51 16.31 -17.79
N ALA A 211 13.79 15.63 -16.66
CA ALA A 211 14.63 14.44 -16.61
C ALA A 211 13.92 13.16 -17.09
N PHE A 212 12.60 13.23 -17.30
CA PHE A 212 11.80 12.14 -17.89
C PHE A 212 11.22 12.51 -19.25
N ALA A 213 11.62 13.65 -19.82
CA ALA A 213 11.32 14.02 -21.20
C ALA A 213 12.38 13.45 -22.16
N LEU A 214 12.58 12.14 -22.14
CA LEU A 214 13.44 11.33 -23.04
C LEU A 214 12.92 9.88 -22.85
N GLU A 215 12.44 9.11 -23.83
CA GLU A 215 12.51 9.06 -25.31
C GLU A 215 11.23 8.40 -25.84
#